data_AF-A0A4U1JJD1-F1
#
_entry.id   AF-A0A4U1JJD1-F1
#
_cell.length_a   1.000
_cell.length_b   1.000
_cell.length_c   1.000
_cell.angle_alpha   90.00
_cell.angle_beta   90.00
_cell.angle_gamma   90.00
#
_symmetry.space_group_name_H-M   'P 1'
#
loop_
_entity.id
_entity.type
_entity.pdbx_description
1 polymer ?
#
loop_
_entity_poly.entity_id
_entity_poly.type
_entity_poly.pdbx_seq_one_letter_code
_entity_poly.pdbx_strand_id
1 'polypeptide(L)'
;MPLRFLLLFSAAALQIGCGADPSPPSAPSPSAPPLPAPPPPAPEAASEKGRMVFIHGAGNGKDAGEITAHEAGCQKNELASCHALGLALMTPKDKEGDNNKRAFAAFEKGCQGGYAPSCNGLGVMYIQGMGVPRDVGRAMELYKKACEGEVSTACLHVAMAYEEGRHVTADWPAAIRFYESACAQGATQGCNTAAKAFAEGDRVARDPEKARKLYDRGCQEGDEDACKERDKIK
;
A
#
# COMPACT_ATOMS: atom_id res chain seq x y z
N MET A 1 72.43 54.25 5.45
CA MET A 1 72.31 55.72 5.33
C MET A 1 70.85 56.11 5.53
N PRO A 2 70.55 57.24 6.21
CA PRO A 2 69.55 57.29 7.28
C PRO A 2 68.39 58.28 7.01
N LEU A 3 67.59 58.53 8.06
CA LEU A 3 66.58 59.58 8.31
C LEU A 3 65.12 59.10 8.18
N ARG A 4 64.41 58.84 9.29
CA ARG A 4 63.73 59.79 10.21
C ARG A 4 62.72 60.71 9.48
N PHE A 5 61.43 60.49 9.74
CA PHE A 5 60.51 61.60 9.99
C PHE A 5 59.55 61.22 11.13
N LEU A 6 59.67 61.97 12.22
CA LEU A 6 58.73 62.05 13.33
C LEU A 6 57.47 62.80 12.87
N LEU A 7 56.29 62.39 13.33
CA LEU A 7 55.24 63.33 13.77
C LEU A 7 54.49 62.74 14.97
N LEU A 8 54.70 63.39 16.12
CA LEU A 8 53.86 63.37 17.32
C LEU A 8 52.67 64.30 17.09
N PHE A 9 51.46 63.93 17.54
CA PHE A 9 50.50 64.90 18.06
C PHE A 9 49.65 64.29 19.19
N SER A 10 49.45 65.12 20.21
CA SER A 10 48.92 64.86 21.53
C SER A 10 47.40 64.77 21.62
N ALA A 11 46.97 64.13 22.71
CA ALA A 11 45.90 64.52 23.64
C ALA A 11 44.49 64.86 23.11
N ALA A 12 43.47 64.19 23.65
CA ALA A 12 42.57 64.79 24.65
C ALA A 12 41.46 63.80 25.03
N ALA A 13 41.00 63.93 26.27
CA ALA A 13 40.09 63.04 26.97
C ALA A 13 38.61 63.51 26.90
N LEU A 14 37.74 62.68 27.50
CA LEU A 14 36.34 62.96 27.93
C LEU A 14 35.29 62.97 26.79
N GLN A 15 34.11 62.34 26.86
CA GLN A 15 33.19 62.07 27.98
C GLN A 15 32.19 60.94 27.63
N ILE A 16 31.90 60.10 28.63
CA ILE A 16 30.58 59.72 29.19
C ILE A 16 29.39 59.52 28.21
N GLY A 17 28.87 58.29 28.16
CA GLY A 17 27.51 57.97 27.70
C GLY A 17 27.05 56.61 28.21
N CYS A 18 26.05 56.61 29.09
CA CYS A 18 25.52 55.47 29.85
C CYS A 18 24.72 54.45 29.01
N GLY A 19 24.73 53.20 29.47
CA GLY A 19 23.51 52.39 29.64
C GLY A 19 22.96 51.62 28.44
N ALA A 20 23.36 50.36 28.32
CA ALA A 20 22.49 49.29 27.81
C ALA A 20 23.01 47.93 28.32
N ASP A 21 22.27 47.30 29.22
CA ASP A 21 22.47 45.92 29.64
C ASP A 21 22.27 44.98 28.42
N PRO A 22 23.23 44.12 28.06
CA PRO A 22 22.97 43.01 27.17
C PRO A 22 22.44 41.83 27.98
N SER A 23 21.14 41.55 27.85
CA SER A 23 20.55 40.27 28.24
C SER A 23 21.37 39.12 27.64
N PRO A 24 21.69 38.05 28.40
CA PRO A 24 22.41 36.91 27.85
C PRO A 24 21.56 36.19 26.79
N PRO A 25 22.18 35.65 25.72
CA PRO A 25 21.46 34.86 24.74
C PRO A 25 20.90 33.59 25.38
N SER A 26 19.61 33.37 25.15
CA SER A 26 18.88 32.14 25.51
C SER A 26 19.63 30.93 24.98
N ALA A 27 19.97 29.99 25.86
CA ALA A 27 20.58 28.73 25.48
C ALA A 27 19.67 27.95 24.50
N PRO A 28 20.23 27.25 23.49
CA PRO A 28 19.44 26.36 22.64
C PRO A 28 18.92 25.18 23.47
N SER A 29 17.62 24.90 23.35
CA SER A 29 16.99 23.69 23.93
C SER A 29 17.75 22.43 23.54
N PRO A 30 17.89 21.44 24.44
CA PRO A 30 18.53 20.18 24.10
C PRO A 30 17.73 19.49 23.00
N SER A 31 18.40 19.18 21.90
CA SER A 31 17.87 18.37 20.81
C SER A 31 17.35 17.05 21.37
N ALA A 32 16.11 16.70 21.02
CA ALA A 32 15.55 15.40 21.36
C ALA A 32 16.49 14.28 20.88
N PRO A 33 16.68 13.21 21.67
CA PRO A 33 17.54 12.10 21.26
C PRO A 33 17.00 11.47 19.96
N PRO A 34 17.89 11.02 19.05
CA PRO A 34 17.47 10.35 17.84
C PRO A 34 16.62 9.12 18.19
N LEU A 35 15.50 8.97 17.49
CA LEU A 35 14.65 7.78 17.61
C LEU A 35 15.50 6.52 17.37
N PRO A 36 15.25 5.43 18.11
CA PRO A 36 15.95 4.17 17.90
C PRO A 36 15.74 3.69 16.46
N ALA A 37 16.82 3.22 15.83
CA ALA A 37 16.76 2.63 14.50
C ALA A 37 15.74 1.49 14.47
N PRO A 38 14.94 1.36 13.40
CA PRO A 38 14.02 0.24 13.27
C PRO A 38 14.80 -1.08 13.36
N PRO A 39 14.24 -2.11 14.02
CA PRO A 39 14.90 -3.40 14.12
C PRO A 39 15.21 -3.94 12.72
N PRO A 40 16.35 -4.64 12.52
CA PRO A 40 16.68 -5.25 11.25
C PRO A 40 15.56 -6.20 10.80
N PRO A 41 15.27 -6.30 9.48
CA PRO A 41 14.27 -7.22 8.99
C PRO A 41 14.62 -8.64 9.46
N ALA A 42 13.64 -9.32 10.05
CA ALA A 42 13.80 -10.69 10.50
C ALA A 42 14.18 -11.59 9.31
N PRO A 43 15.05 -12.60 9.50
CA PRO A 43 15.49 -13.48 8.43
C PRO A 43 14.30 -14.23 7.84
N GLU A 44 14.28 -14.31 6.50
CA GLU A 44 13.29 -15.01 5.68
C GLU A 44 13.20 -16.51 6.05
N ALA A 45 12.32 -16.82 7.00
CA ALA A 45 11.73 -18.15 7.13
C ALA A 45 10.33 -18.07 6.52
N ALA A 46 10.20 -18.65 5.34
CA ALA A 46 8.97 -18.75 4.57
C ALA A 46 7.82 -19.34 5.41
N SER A 47 6.95 -18.48 5.93
CA SER A 47 5.58 -18.86 6.27
C SER A 47 4.74 -18.66 5.01
N GLU A 48 4.68 -19.70 4.17
CA GLU A 48 3.82 -19.79 2.98
C GLU A 48 2.32 -19.68 3.32
N LYS A 49 1.97 -19.73 4.61
CA LYS A 49 0.64 -19.38 5.13
C LYS A 49 0.55 -17.87 5.38
N GLY A 50 0.32 -17.11 4.31
CA GLY A 50 0.26 -15.64 4.37
C GLY A 50 -0.85 -15.06 3.51
N ARG A 51 -2.09 -15.18 4.00
CA ARG A 51 -3.21 -14.21 3.87
C ARG A 51 -3.49 -13.56 2.49
N MET A 52 -3.03 -14.11 1.36
CA MET A 52 -3.41 -13.58 0.03
C MET A 52 -4.90 -13.80 -0.22
N VAL A 53 -5.60 -12.76 -0.68
CA VAL A 53 -7.03 -12.82 -0.97
C VAL A 53 -7.20 -13.67 -2.23
N PHE A 54 -7.75 -14.87 -2.05
CA PHE A 54 -8.02 -15.76 -3.18
C PHE A 54 -8.95 -15.06 -4.18
N ILE A 55 -8.62 -15.15 -5.47
CA ILE A 55 -9.57 -14.77 -6.51
C ILE A 55 -10.66 -15.84 -6.50
N HIS A 56 -11.84 -15.47 -6.03
CA HIS A 56 -13.00 -16.36 -5.98
C HIS A 56 -13.35 -16.82 -7.41
N GLY A 57 -13.44 -18.14 -7.61
CA GLY A 57 -13.78 -18.75 -8.91
C GLY A 57 -12.59 -19.22 -9.76
N ALA A 58 -11.35 -18.98 -9.33
CA ALA A 58 -10.16 -19.51 -10.00
C ALA A 58 -10.01 -21.03 -9.81
N GLY A 59 -9.78 -21.77 -10.90
CA GLY A 59 -9.40 -23.19 -10.84
C GLY A 59 -10.53 -24.18 -10.51
N ASN A 60 -11.79 -23.76 -10.58
CA ASN A 60 -12.96 -24.60 -10.28
C ASN A 60 -13.23 -25.73 -11.31
N GLY A 61 -12.32 -25.99 -12.26
CA GLY A 61 -12.43 -27.12 -13.18
C GLY A 61 -13.72 -27.08 -14.01
N LYS A 62 -14.01 -25.94 -14.64
CA LYS A 62 -15.19 -25.77 -15.50
C LYS A 62 -15.16 -26.73 -16.69
N ASP A 63 -16.32 -27.23 -17.07
CA ASP A 63 -16.50 -28.13 -18.21
C ASP A 63 -15.96 -27.51 -19.51
N ALA A 64 -15.42 -28.33 -20.41
CA ALA A 64 -14.84 -27.87 -21.68
C ALA A 64 -15.78 -26.99 -22.53
N GLY A 65 -17.11 -27.19 -22.39
CA GLY A 65 -18.12 -26.36 -23.03
C GLY A 65 -18.13 -24.91 -22.54
N GLU A 66 -17.93 -24.66 -21.24
CA GLU A 66 -17.89 -23.30 -20.69
C GLU A 66 -16.62 -22.56 -21.13
N ILE A 67 -15.48 -23.25 -21.18
CA ILE A 67 -14.22 -22.68 -21.67
C ILE A 67 -14.41 -22.21 -23.12
N THR A 68 -15.00 -23.06 -23.97
CA THR A 68 -15.24 -22.74 -25.39
C THR A 68 -16.13 -21.50 -25.54
N ALA A 69 -17.17 -21.37 -24.71
CA ALA A 69 -18.05 -20.20 -24.73
C ALA A 69 -17.32 -18.91 -24.31
N HIS A 70 -16.52 -18.97 -23.24
CA HIS A 70 -15.73 -17.83 -22.79
C HIS A 70 -14.64 -17.44 -23.80
N GLU A 71 -14.02 -18.41 -24.50
CA GLU A 71 -13.09 -18.16 -25.61
C GLU A 71 -13.76 -17.41 -26.76
N ALA A 72 -14.92 -17.88 -27.21
CA ALA A 72 -15.66 -17.23 -28.29
C ALA A 72 -16.06 -15.79 -27.93
N GLY A 73 -16.52 -15.56 -26.71
CA GLY A 73 -16.84 -14.22 -26.21
C GLY A 73 -15.59 -13.33 -26.13
N CYS A 74 -14.50 -13.87 -25.59
CA CYS A 74 -13.24 -13.12 -25.49
C CYS A 74 -12.68 -12.76 -26.87
N GLN A 75 -12.80 -13.63 -27.89
CA GLN A 75 -12.41 -13.33 -29.27
C GLN A 75 -13.21 -12.13 -29.84
N LYS A 76 -14.50 -12.04 -29.51
CA LYS A 76 -15.40 -10.92 -29.86
C LYS A 76 -15.17 -9.65 -29.03
N ASN A 77 -14.12 -9.61 -28.21
CA ASN A 77 -13.75 -8.50 -27.34
C ASN A 77 -14.75 -8.24 -26.19
N GLU A 78 -15.49 -9.27 -25.77
CA GLU A 78 -16.28 -9.22 -24.54
C GLU A 78 -15.34 -9.39 -23.35
N LEU A 79 -14.98 -8.28 -22.70
CA LEU A 79 -13.91 -8.27 -21.70
C LEU A 79 -14.23 -9.09 -20.44
N ALA A 80 -15.51 -9.15 -20.05
CA ALA A 80 -15.99 -10.03 -18.98
C ALA A 80 -15.82 -11.51 -19.35
N SER A 81 -16.03 -11.87 -20.63
CA SER A 81 -15.78 -13.22 -21.14
C SER A 81 -14.28 -13.55 -21.10
N CYS A 82 -13.40 -12.59 -21.40
CA CYS A 82 -11.96 -12.75 -21.22
C CYS A 82 -11.56 -12.97 -19.76
N HIS A 83 -12.18 -12.24 -18.82
CA HIS A 83 -11.96 -12.45 -17.39
C HIS A 83 -12.38 -13.87 -16.96
N ALA A 84 -13.59 -14.28 -17.36
CA ALA A 84 -14.14 -15.59 -17.02
C ALA A 84 -13.30 -16.72 -17.61
N LEU A 85 -12.79 -16.55 -18.83
CA LEU A 85 -11.83 -17.48 -19.44
C LEU A 85 -10.56 -17.59 -18.60
N GLY A 86 -10.00 -16.46 -18.18
CA GLY A 86 -8.82 -16.42 -17.31
C GLY A 86 -9.04 -17.21 -16.02
N LEU A 87 -10.16 -17.01 -15.33
CA LEU A 87 -10.51 -17.75 -14.11
C LEU A 87 -10.69 -19.25 -14.34
N ALA A 88 -11.32 -19.62 -15.46
CA ALA A 88 -11.58 -21.01 -15.81
C ALA A 88 -10.28 -21.80 -16.08
N LEU A 89 -9.29 -21.15 -16.69
CA LEU A 89 -8.04 -21.77 -17.09
C LEU A 89 -6.94 -21.68 -16.02
N MET A 90 -6.96 -20.65 -15.17
CA MET A 90 -5.93 -20.42 -14.17
C MET A 90 -5.90 -21.56 -13.15
N THR A 91 -4.74 -22.19 -12.97
CA THR A 91 -4.55 -23.29 -12.03
C THR A 91 -3.17 -23.28 -11.39
N PRO A 92 -3.06 -23.39 -10.05
CA PRO A 92 -1.76 -23.41 -9.38
C PRO A 92 -1.00 -24.74 -9.58
N LYS A 93 -1.67 -25.81 -10.01
CA LYS A 93 -1.10 -27.16 -10.12
C LYS A 93 0.02 -27.25 -11.17
N ASP A 94 -0.12 -26.51 -12.26
CA ASP A 94 0.82 -26.54 -13.38
C ASP A 94 1.15 -25.11 -13.83
N LYS A 95 2.10 -24.48 -13.13
CA LYS A 95 2.45 -23.07 -13.35
C LYS A 95 2.90 -22.77 -14.77
N GLU A 96 3.61 -23.70 -15.42
CA GLU A 96 4.16 -23.50 -16.77
C GLU A 96 3.27 -24.09 -17.87
N GLY A 97 2.17 -24.74 -17.48
CA GLY A 97 1.19 -25.35 -18.37
C GLY A 97 0.51 -24.39 -19.32
N ASP A 98 0.09 -24.92 -20.46
CA ASP A 98 -0.54 -24.12 -21.52
C ASP A 98 -1.85 -23.47 -21.09
N ASN A 99 -2.57 -24.04 -20.12
CA ASN A 99 -3.75 -23.42 -19.54
C ASN A 99 -3.42 -22.10 -18.86
N ASN A 100 -2.33 -22.02 -18.09
CA ASN A 100 -1.93 -20.78 -17.45
C ASN A 100 -1.42 -19.74 -18.45
N LYS A 101 -0.75 -20.16 -19.53
CA LYS A 101 -0.38 -19.24 -20.63
C LYS A 101 -1.64 -18.66 -21.31
N ARG A 102 -2.66 -19.49 -21.54
CA ARG A 102 -3.95 -19.04 -22.09
C ARG A 102 -4.71 -18.15 -21.11
N ALA A 103 -4.71 -18.48 -19.81
CA ALA A 103 -5.30 -17.64 -18.76
C ALA A 103 -4.63 -16.26 -18.71
N PHE A 104 -3.29 -16.23 -18.80
CA PHE A 104 -2.52 -15.00 -18.85
C PHE A 104 -2.95 -14.13 -20.03
N ALA A 105 -3.00 -14.68 -21.25
CA ALA A 105 -3.42 -13.96 -22.44
C ALA A 105 -4.87 -13.43 -22.33
N ALA A 106 -5.77 -14.21 -21.72
CA ALA A 106 -7.16 -13.80 -21.51
C ALA A 106 -7.27 -12.63 -20.51
N PHE A 107 -6.59 -12.72 -19.36
CA PHE A 107 -6.54 -11.62 -18.40
C PHE A 107 -5.84 -10.39 -18.96
N GLU A 108 -4.77 -10.55 -19.74
CA GLU A 108 -4.09 -9.46 -20.41
C GLU A 108 -5.03 -8.72 -21.36
N LYS A 109 -5.74 -9.43 -22.24
CA LYS A 109 -6.72 -8.84 -23.14
C LYS A 109 -7.83 -8.10 -22.37
N GLY A 110 -8.38 -8.72 -21.33
CA GLY A 110 -9.41 -8.09 -20.50
C GLY A 110 -8.91 -6.81 -19.79
N CYS A 111 -7.70 -6.84 -19.24
CA CYS A 111 -7.10 -5.72 -18.53
C CYS A 111 -6.71 -4.56 -19.47
N GLN A 112 -6.18 -4.88 -20.65
CA GLN A 112 -5.88 -3.89 -21.69
C GLN A 112 -7.17 -3.23 -22.22
N GLY A 113 -8.26 -3.98 -22.31
CA GLY A 113 -9.58 -3.45 -22.64
C GLY A 113 -10.25 -2.62 -21.54
N GLY A 114 -9.65 -2.53 -20.35
CA GLY A 114 -10.16 -1.72 -19.23
C GLY A 114 -11.05 -2.48 -18.24
N TYR A 115 -11.15 -3.81 -18.33
CA TYR A 115 -11.88 -4.60 -17.34
C TYR A 115 -11.01 -4.85 -16.10
N ALA A 116 -11.20 -4.01 -15.08
CA ALA A 116 -10.38 -3.98 -13.87
C ALA A 116 -10.22 -5.35 -13.16
N PRO A 117 -11.25 -6.22 -13.06
CA PRO A 117 -11.08 -7.55 -12.48
C PRO A 117 -10.03 -8.41 -13.19
N SER A 118 -9.86 -8.23 -14.51
CA SER A 118 -8.81 -8.92 -15.26
C SER A 118 -7.42 -8.41 -14.92
N CYS A 119 -7.27 -7.11 -14.58
CA CYS A 119 -5.99 -6.60 -14.08
C CYS A 119 -5.62 -7.24 -12.73
N ASN A 120 -6.60 -7.44 -11.84
CA ASN A 120 -6.36 -8.17 -10.59
C ASN A 120 -5.93 -9.63 -10.84
N GLY A 121 -6.62 -10.32 -11.77
CA GLY A 121 -6.23 -11.67 -12.22
C GLY A 121 -4.80 -11.73 -12.76
N LEU A 122 -4.44 -10.78 -13.61
CA LEU A 122 -3.09 -10.68 -14.16
C LEU A 122 -2.03 -10.41 -13.08
N GLY A 123 -2.35 -9.57 -12.08
CA GLY A 123 -1.49 -9.35 -10.91
C GLY A 123 -1.20 -10.64 -10.14
N VAL A 124 -2.22 -11.50 -9.96
CA VAL A 124 -2.05 -12.81 -9.31
C VAL A 124 -1.19 -13.75 -10.15
N MET A 125 -1.33 -13.73 -11.48
CA MET A 125 -0.48 -14.54 -12.36
C MET A 125 1.01 -14.15 -12.22
N TYR A 126 1.29 -12.85 -12.21
CA TYR A 126 2.65 -12.33 -12.04
C TYR A 126 3.24 -12.59 -10.65
N ILE A 127 2.46 -12.46 -9.57
CA ILE A 127 3.01 -12.71 -8.22
C ILE A 127 3.30 -14.20 -7.99
N GLN A 128 2.51 -15.09 -8.59
CA GLN A 128 2.65 -16.54 -8.43
C GLN A 128 3.57 -17.19 -9.46
N GLY A 129 3.90 -16.48 -10.54
CA GLY A 129 4.66 -17.01 -11.68
C GLY A 129 3.87 -18.07 -12.46
N MET A 130 2.56 -17.85 -12.66
CA MET A 130 1.69 -18.75 -13.41
C MET A 130 1.61 -18.27 -14.86
N GLY A 131 2.01 -19.10 -15.82
CA GLY A 131 1.98 -18.79 -17.26
C GLY A 131 2.98 -17.71 -17.70
N VAL A 132 3.68 -17.10 -16.75
CA VAL A 132 4.61 -15.98 -16.92
C VAL A 132 5.69 -16.03 -15.82
N PRO A 133 6.93 -15.58 -16.08
CA PRO A 133 7.91 -15.40 -15.01
C PRO A 133 7.38 -14.48 -13.90
N ARG A 134 7.74 -14.80 -12.66
CA ARG A 134 7.31 -14.02 -11.50
C ARG A 134 7.85 -12.58 -11.59
N ASP A 135 6.97 -11.60 -11.45
CA ASP A 135 7.31 -10.18 -11.46
C ASP A 135 6.42 -9.42 -10.46
N VAL A 136 6.99 -9.07 -9.31
CA VAL A 136 6.27 -8.34 -8.27
C VAL A 136 5.91 -6.92 -8.72
N GLY A 137 6.83 -6.22 -9.38
CA GLY A 137 6.65 -4.82 -9.75
C GLY A 137 5.43 -4.66 -10.66
N ARG A 138 5.35 -5.50 -11.69
CA ARG A 138 4.17 -5.57 -12.57
C ARG A 138 2.91 -5.96 -11.82
N ALA A 139 2.98 -6.93 -10.92
CA ALA A 139 1.82 -7.31 -10.11
C ALA A 139 1.27 -6.11 -9.31
N MET A 140 2.15 -5.34 -8.68
CA MET A 140 1.77 -4.16 -7.90
C MET A 140 1.14 -3.05 -8.75
N GLU A 141 1.68 -2.79 -9.94
CA GLU A 141 1.08 -1.85 -10.89
C GLU A 141 -0.33 -2.29 -11.31
N LEU A 142 -0.50 -3.58 -11.60
CA LEU A 142 -1.78 -4.15 -12.00
C LEU A 142 -2.81 -4.14 -10.87
N TYR A 143 -2.41 -4.43 -9.64
CA TYR A 143 -3.31 -4.34 -8.49
C TYR A 143 -3.73 -2.90 -8.21
N LYS A 144 -2.81 -1.93 -8.31
CA LYS A 144 -3.16 -0.50 -8.18
C LYS A 144 -4.17 -0.09 -9.25
N LYS A 145 -3.92 -0.45 -10.51
CA LYS A 145 -4.84 -0.20 -11.62
C LYS A 145 -6.22 -0.84 -11.39
N ALA A 146 -6.26 -2.07 -10.88
CA ALA A 146 -7.51 -2.75 -10.57
C ALA A 146 -8.24 -2.09 -9.38
N CYS A 147 -7.51 -1.65 -8.36
CA CYS A 147 -8.05 -0.92 -7.21
C CYS A 147 -8.68 0.42 -7.63
N GLU A 148 -8.03 1.15 -8.54
CA GLU A 148 -8.58 2.37 -9.16
C GLU A 148 -9.86 2.08 -9.97
N GLY A 149 -9.97 0.88 -10.54
CA GLY A 149 -11.17 0.37 -11.22
C GLY A 149 -12.17 -0.33 -10.29
N GLU A 150 -12.21 0.04 -9.02
CA GLU A 150 -13.18 -0.43 -8.01
C GLU A 150 -13.14 -1.94 -7.70
N VAL A 151 -11.96 -2.57 -7.85
CA VAL A 151 -11.74 -3.95 -7.40
C VAL A 151 -11.17 -3.95 -5.99
N SER A 152 -12.05 -4.05 -4.99
CA SER A 152 -11.69 -3.97 -3.56
C SER A 152 -10.64 -5.00 -3.13
N THR A 153 -10.68 -6.21 -3.69
CA THR A 153 -9.67 -7.25 -3.44
C THR A 153 -8.27 -6.87 -3.93
N ALA A 154 -8.17 -6.09 -5.02
CA ALA A 154 -6.90 -5.59 -5.50
C ALA A 154 -6.35 -4.49 -4.58
N CYS A 155 -7.21 -3.63 -4.03
CA CYS A 155 -6.81 -2.68 -3.00
C CYS A 155 -6.23 -3.40 -1.77
N LEU A 156 -6.85 -4.50 -1.34
CA LEU A 156 -6.33 -5.33 -0.25
C LEU A 156 -4.96 -5.92 -0.58
N HIS A 157 -4.75 -6.43 -1.81
CA HIS A 157 -3.43 -6.93 -2.22
C HIS A 157 -2.34 -5.85 -2.11
N VAL A 158 -2.62 -4.63 -2.54
CA VAL A 158 -1.66 -3.51 -2.42
C VAL A 158 -1.43 -3.14 -0.97
N ALA A 159 -2.50 -3.05 -0.17
CA ALA A 159 -2.42 -2.70 1.24
C ALA A 159 -1.54 -3.70 2.01
N MET A 160 -1.78 -4.99 1.82
CA MET A 160 -1.04 -6.07 2.47
C MET A 160 0.43 -6.11 2.03
N ALA A 161 0.72 -5.86 0.75
CA ALA A 161 2.09 -5.80 0.28
C ALA A 161 2.90 -4.70 0.99
N TYR A 162 2.29 -3.53 1.20
CA TYR A 162 2.90 -2.42 1.94
C TYR A 162 2.92 -2.65 3.46
N GLU A 163 1.95 -3.37 4.01
CA GLU A 163 1.91 -3.73 5.43
C GLU A 163 3.09 -4.64 5.81
N GLU A 164 3.28 -5.70 5.02
CA GLU A 164 4.17 -6.81 5.34
C GLU A 164 5.61 -6.58 4.86
N GLY A 165 5.81 -5.70 3.88
CA GLY A 165 7.12 -5.42 3.32
C GLY A 165 7.76 -6.58 2.55
N ARG A 166 7.01 -7.66 2.25
CA ARG A 166 7.57 -8.91 1.70
C ARG A 166 8.01 -8.80 0.25
N HIS A 167 7.41 -7.88 -0.50
CA HIS A 167 7.65 -7.75 -1.94
C HIS A 167 7.87 -6.29 -2.38
N VAL A 168 7.56 -5.34 -1.51
CA VAL A 168 7.83 -3.92 -1.64
C VAL A 168 8.35 -3.42 -0.29
N THR A 169 9.01 -2.26 -0.23
CA THR A 169 9.38 -1.66 1.05
C THR A 169 8.11 -1.42 1.87
N ALA A 170 8.13 -1.84 3.15
CA ALA A 170 7.01 -1.63 4.04
C ALA A 170 6.69 -0.13 4.18
N ASP A 171 5.41 0.23 4.06
CA ASP A 171 4.92 1.59 4.15
C ASP A 171 3.49 1.56 4.73
N TRP A 172 3.40 1.64 6.05
CA TRP A 172 2.12 1.58 6.77
C TRP A 172 1.17 2.74 6.41
N PRO A 173 1.63 4.00 6.30
CA PRO A 173 0.80 5.07 5.76
C PRO A 173 0.22 4.76 4.37
N ALA A 174 0.99 4.15 3.47
CA ALA A 174 0.47 3.69 2.18
C ALA A 174 -0.52 2.53 2.33
N ALA A 175 -0.20 1.53 3.15
CA ALA A 175 -1.07 0.40 3.42
C ALA A 175 -2.45 0.85 3.90
N ILE A 176 -2.50 1.78 4.86
CA ILE A 176 -3.74 2.32 5.41
C ILE A 176 -4.56 3.03 4.33
N ARG A 177 -3.96 3.83 3.44
CA ARG A 177 -4.72 4.46 2.33
C ARG A 177 -5.39 3.42 1.43
N PHE A 178 -4.73 2.30 1.16
CA PHE A 178 -5.31 1.23 0.35
C PHE A 178 -6.35 0.41 1.13
N TYR A 179 -6.17 0.20 2.44
CA TYR A 179 -7.20 -0.41 3.28
C TYR A 179 -8.47 0.45 3.37
N GLU A 180 -8.32 1.76 3.49
CA GLU A 180 -9.44 2.71 3.44
C GLU A 180 -10.14 2.69 2.09
N SER A 181 -9.38 2.62 0.99
CA SER A 181 -9.95 2.47 -0.36
C SER A 181 -10.73 1.15 -0.50
N ALA A 182 -10.18 0.03 -0.02
CA ALA A 182 -10.88 -1.25 0.00
C ALA A 182 -12.18 -1.17 0.84
N CYS A 183 -12.13 -0.51 2.00
CA CYS A 183 -13.30 -0.30 2.86
C CYS A 183 -14.39 0.53 2.17
N ALA A 184 -14.02 1.60 1.48
CA ALA A 184 -14.94 2.43 0.71
C ALA A 184 -15.64 1.64 -0.41
N GLN A 185 -14.98 0.59 -0.92
CA GLN A 185 -15.49 -0.34 -1.91
C GLN A 185 -16.18 -1.58 -1.29
N GLY A 186 -16.51 -1.54 0.01
CA GLY A 186 -17.27 -2.58 0.70
C GLY A 186 -16.45 -3.76 1.25
N ALA A 187 -15.12 -3.74 1.15
CA ALA A 187 -14.31 -4.80 1.75
C ALA A 187 -14.15 -4.59 3.26
N THR A 188 -14.91 -5.36 4.04
CA THR A 188 -14.93 -5.32 5.52
C THR A 188 -13.54 -5.54 6.14
N GLN A 189 -12.71 -6.40 5.54
CA GLN A 189 -11.31 -6.59 5.97
C GLN A 189 -10.52 -5.26 5.95
N GLY A 190 -10.72 -4.43 4.92
CA GLY A 190 -10.09 -3.12 4.82
C GLY A 190 -10.59 -2.17 5.91
N CYS A 191 -11.90 -2.17 6.15
CA CYS A 191 -12.51 -1.38 7.22
C CYS A 191 -11.92 -1.74 8.58
N ASN A 192 -11.92 -3.02 8.94
CA ASN A 192 -11.46 -3.48 10.24
C ASN A 192 -9.97 -3.22 10.48
N THR A 193 -9.15 -3.45 9.45
CA THR A 193 -7.70 -3.29 9.58
C THR A 193 -7.34 -1.82 9.74
N ALA A 194 -7.90 -0.93 8.91
CA ALA A 194 -7.67 0.50 9.04
C ALA A 194 -8.26 1.07 10.35
N ALA A 195 -9.47 0.65 10.72
CA ALA A 195 -10.12 1.11 11.93
C ALA A 195 -9.32 0.74 13.19
N LYS A 196 -8.84 -0.50 13.28
CA LYS A 196 -8.00 -0.97 14.39
C LYS A 196 -6.72 -0.15 14.52
N ALA A 197 -6.03 0.10 13.40
CA ALA A 197 -4.80 0.89 13.39
C ALA A 197 -5.03 2.30 13.95
N PHE A 198 -6.13 2.97 13.56
CA PHE A 198 -6.49 4.27 14.10
C PHE A 198 -6.98 4.23 15.56
N ALA A 199 -7.69 3.18 15.97
CA ALA A 199 -8.19 3.04 17.35
C ALA A 199 -7.04 2.90 18.36
N GLU A 200 -6.04 2.08 17.99
CA GLU A 200 -4.89 1.74 18.82
C GLU A 200 -3.74 2.73 18.67
N GLY A 201 -3.67 3.46 17.55
CA GLY A 201 -2.51 4.28 17.21
C GLY A 201 -1.28 3.46 16.85
N ASP A 202 -1.49 2.24 16.33
CA ASP A 202 -0.42 1.36 15.89
C ASP A 202 0.02 1.73 14.47
N ARG A 203 1.32 2.05 14.30
CA ARG A 203 1.97 2.46 13.04
C ARG A 203 1.41 3.74 12.38
N VAL A 204 0.26 4.24 12.82
CA VAL A 204 -0.35 5.52 12.44
C VAL A 204 -0.81 6.30 13.68
N ALA A 205 -1.01 7.62 13.53
CA ALA A 205 -1.50 8.43 14.64
C ALA A 205 -2.90 7.95 15.08
N ARG A 206 -3.09 7.82 16.39
CA ARG A 206 -4.37 7.42 16.98
C ARG A 206 -5.47 8.44 16.61
N ASP A 207 -6.56 7.95 16.04
CA ASP A 207 -7.72 8.73 15.63
C ASP A 207 -9.02 7.94 15.89
N PRO A 208 -9.57 8.02 17.11
CA PRO A 208 -10.77 7.27 17.48
C PRO A 208 -12.01 7.65 16.66
N GLU A 209 -12.11 8.90 16.20
CA GLU A 209 -13.24 9.34 15.38
C GLU A 209 -13.19 8.65 14.01
N LYS A 210 -12.01 8.62 13.39
CA LYS A 210 -11.80 7.95 12.12
C LYS A 210 -11.95 6.44 12.24
N ALA A 211 -11.44 5.84 13.31
CA ALA A 211 -11.65 4.44 13.61
C ALA A 211 -13.15 4.09 13.70
N ARG A 212 -13.93 4.89 14.45
CA ARG A 212 -15.38 4.70 14.57
C ARG A 212 -16.07 4.76 13.22
N LYS A 213 -15.75 5.73 12.36
CA LYS A 213 -16.32 5.85 11.00
C LYS A 213 -16.03 4.63 10.13
N LEU A 214 -14.81 4.09 10.21
CA LEU A 214 -14.41 2.90 9.45
C LEU A 214 -15.12 1.64 9.96
N TYR A 215 -15.22 1.46 11.29
CA TYR A 215 -16.01 0.35 11.86
C TYR A 215 -17.51 0.50 11.58
N ASP A 216 -18.06 1.72 11.58
CA ASP A 216 -19.43 2.01 11.16
C ASP A 216 -19.68 1.51 9.73
N ARG A 217 -18.75 1.76 8.80
CA ARG A 217 -18.85 1.28 7.43
C ARG A 217 -18.80 -0.26 7.39
N GLY A 218 -17.86 -0.89 8.08
CA GLY A 218 -17.79 -2.35 8.16
C GLY A 218 -19.10 -2.97 8.70
N CYS A 219 -19.69 -2.33 9.71
CA CYS A 219 -20.97 -2.74 10.29
C CYS A 219 -22.14 -2.64 9.27
N GLN A 220 -22.16 -1.58 8.46
CA GLN A 220 -23.17 -1.42 7.39
C GLN A 220 -23.05 -2.48 6.30
N GLU A 221 -21.85 -3.01 6.07
CA GLU A 221 -21.59 -4.13 5.15
C GLU A 221 -21.86 -5.51 5.80
N GLY A 222 -22.40 -5.54 7.02
CA GLY A 222 -22.80 -6.77 7.72
C GLY A 222 -21.71 -7.40 8.59
N ASP A 223 -20.58 -6.74 8.82
CA ASP A 223 -19.55 -7.23 9.72
C ASP A 223 -19.93 -6.96 11.18
N GLU A 224 -20.42 -7.98 11.87
CA GLU A 224 -20.84 -7.88 13.28
C GLU A 224 -19.68 -7.52 14.22
N ASP A 225 -18.45 -7.96 13.91
CA ASP A 225 -17.29 -7.64 14.74
C ASP A 225 -16.92 -6.17 14.59
N ALA A 226 -17.06 -5.61 13.39
CA ALA A 226 -16.95 -4.17 13.18
C ALA A 226 -17.98 -3.39 14.02
N CYS A 227 -19.24 -3.84 14.07
CA CYS A 227 -20.26 -3.22 14.93
C CYS A 227 -19.85 -3.24 16.41
N LYS A 228 -19.36 -4.39 16.91
CA LYS A 228 -18.92 -4.53 18.31
C LYS A 228 -17.73 -3.64 18.63
N GLU A 229 -16.74 -3.55 17.74
CA GLU A 229 -15.57 -2.71 17.96
C GLU A 229 -15.91 -1.22 17.92
N ARG A 230 -16.80 -0.79 17.01
CA ARG A 230 -17.32 0.57 16.99
C ARG A 230 -17.91 0.97 18.34
N ASP A 231 -18.76 0.12 18.92
CA ASP A 231 -19.51 0.44 20.14
C ASP A 231 -18.61 0.57 21.38
N LYS A 232 -17.36 0.07 21.31
CA LYS A 232 -16.35 0.25 22.37
C LYS A 232 -15.64 1.60 22.30
N ILE A 233 -15.70 2.30 21.17
CA ILE A 233 -15.02 3.57 20.95
C ILE A 233 -15.88 4.70 21.52
N LYS A 234 -15.40 5.31 22.61
CA LYS A 234 -16.02 6.44 23.30
C LYS A 234 -15.92 7.75 22.53
#